data_AF-A0A502FUM9-F1
#
_entry.id   AF-A0A502FUM9-F1
#
_cell.length_a   1.000
_cell.length_b   1.000
_cell.length_c   1.000
_cell.angle_alpha   90.00
_cell.angle_beta   90.00
_cell.angle_gamma   90.00
#
_symmetry.space_group_name_H-M   'P 1'
#
loop_
_entity.id
_entity.type
_entity.pdbx_description
1 polymer ?
#
loop_
_entity_poly.entity_id
_entity_poly.type
_entity_poly.pdbx_seq_one_letter_code
_entity_poly.pdbx_strand_id
1 'polypeptide(L)'
;MNTHTQLNDIMRLLNNLVRIGTVTAIDLENARCRVTTGNNITAWLPWMTSRAGRTRSWWAPSVGEQVLLLSMGGELTTAFVLPAIFSDANPAPSASADAVHLSFPDGAVIEYEPANGVLTASGIKSANITAADHISVTAPLIACHASTRITLETPEVVCSSKLITGSLEVKQGGTMTGNISHSGGSFTSNGIALHTHRHSGVQTGGGQTGGPQ
;
A
#
# COMPACT_ATOMS: atom_id res chain seq x y z
N MET A 1 45.25 -34.85 27.26
CA MET A 1 44.68 -34.18 26.07
C MET A 1 45.74 -33.21 25.56
N ASN A 2 46.11 -33.25 24.28
CA ASN A 2 47.22 -32.44 23.73
C ASN A 2 46.77 -30.98 23.59
N THR A 3 47.48 -30.04 24.22
CA THR A 3 47.15 -28.61 24.25
C THR A 3 46.99 -28.01 22.84
N HIS A 4 47.74 -28.51 21.86
CA HIS A 4 47.59 -28.08 20.46
C HIS A 4 46.26 -28.49 19.83
N THR A 5 45.74 -29.68 20.15
CA THR A 5 44.43 -30.14 19.66
C THR A 5 43.31 -29.28 20.26
N GLN A 6 43.37 -28.98 21.56
CA GLN A 6 42.41 -28.07 22.21
C GLN A 6 42.43 -26.67 21.60
N LEU A 7 43.61 -26.13 21.28
CA LEU A 7 43.72 -24.80 20.68
C LEU A 7 43.08 -24.75 19.28
N ASN A 8 43.31 -25.78 18.47
CA ASN A 8 42.70 -25.89 17.14
C ASN A 8 41.17 -26.02 17.21
N ASP A 9 40.64 -26.80 18.16
CA ASP A 9 39.20 -26.93 18.35
C ASP A 9 38.56 -25.62 18.81
N ILE A 10 39.20 -24.92 19.75
CA ILE A 10 38.74 -23.59 20.21
C ILE A 10 38.74 -22.61 19.03
N MET A 11 39.79 -22.57 18.22
CA MET A 11 39.83 -21.70 17.03
C MET A 11 38.75 -22.05 16.02
N ARG A 12 38.47 -23.35 15.79
CA ARG A 12 37.37 -23.78 14.91
C ARG A 12 36.02 -23.30 15.43
N LEU A 13 35.74 -23.47 16.73
CA LEU A 13 34.49 -23.03 17.33
C LEU A 13 34.36 -21.51 17.30
N LEU A 14 35.42 -20.78 17.64
CA LEU A 14 35.46 -19.31 17.58
C LEU A 14 35.17 -18.80 16.17
N ASN A 15 35.80 -19.37 15.14
CA ASN A 15 35.58 -19.00 13.75
C ASN A 15 34.18 -19.36 13.23
N ASN A 16 33.48 -20.28 13.90
CA ASN A 16 32.12 -20.64 13.56
C ASN A 16 31.05 -19.83 14.31
N LEU A 17 31.41 -19.08 15.35
CA LEU A 17 30.45 -18.28 16.14
C LEU A 17 29.66 -17.31 15.26
N VAL A 18 30.34 -16.61 14.36
CA VAL A 18 29.74 -15.67 13.41
C VAL A 18 30.31 -15.94 12.03
N ARG A 19 29.46 -16.25 11.06
CA ARG A 19 29.87 -16.48 9.66
C ARG A 19 28.96 -15.76 8.69
N ILE A 20 29.51 -15.40 7.54
CA ILE A 20 28.73 -14.95 6.39
C ILE A 20 28.38 -16.18 5.54
N GLY A 21 27.19 -16.19 4.97
CA GLY A 21 26.78 -17.18 3.99
C GLY A 21 25.71 -16.67 3.04
N THR A 22 25.29 -17.54 2.12
CA THR A 22 24.25 -17.26 1.13
C THR A 22 23.14 -18.30 1.23
N VAL A 23 21.89 -17.85 1.25
CA VAL A 23 20.72 -18.74 1.30
C VAL A 23 20.62 -19.58 0.04
N THR A 24 20.41 -20.89 0.20
CA THR A 24 20.35 -21.87 -0.90
C THR A 24 19.03 -22.60 -1.02
N ALA A 25 18.30 -22.73 0.08
CA ALA A 25 16.97 -23.34 0.09
C ALA A 25 16.13 -22.73 1.21
N ILE A 26 14.81 -22.69 1.02
CA ILE A 26 13.85 -22.13 1.96
C ILE A 26 12.73 -23.15 2.18
N ASP A 27 12.35 -23.32 3.43
CA ASP A 27 11.18 -24.06 3.89
C ASP A 27 10.24 -23.04 4.54
N LEU A 28 9.24 -22.62 3.77
CA LEU A 28 8.27 -21.60 4.18
C LEU A 28 7.28 -22.13 5.22
N GLU A 29 6.99 -23.43 5.21
CA GLU A 29 6.04 -24.05 6.15
C GLU A 29 6.60 -24.07 7.56
N ASN A 30 7.90 -24.33 7.69
CA ASN A 30 8.58 -24.43 8.99
C ASN A 30 9.40 -23.19 9.37
N ALA A 31 9.35 -22.12 8.56
CA ALA A 31 10.13 -20.89 8.76
C ALA A 31 11.65 -21.15 8.89
N ARG A 32 12.20 -21.99 8.00
CA ARG A 32 13.62 -22.38 8.01
C ARG A 32 14.30 -22.17 6.66
N CYS A 33 15.61 -21.97 6.68
CA CYS A 33 16.41 -21.91 5.46
C CYS A 33 17.72 -22.68 5.62
N ARG A 34 18.35 -22.99 4.48
CA ARG A 34 19.70 -23.54 4.41
C ARG A 34 20.64 -22.51 3.83
N VAL A 35 21.83 -22.39 4.42
CA VAL A 35 22.82 -21.39 4.05
C VAL A 35 24.11 -22.11 3.66
N THR A 36 24.71 -21.70 2.54
CA THR A 36 26.08 -22.11 2.20
C THR A 36 27.05 -21.13 2.83
N THR A 37 28.05 -21.63 3.54
CA THR A 37 29.14 -20.84 4.11
C THR A 37 30.46 -21.59 3.97
N GLY A 38 31.44 -20.97 3.31
CA GLY A 38 32.66 -21.67 2.89
C GLY A 38 32.32 -22.92 2.07
N ASN A 39 32.88 -24.07 2.47
CA ASN A 39 32.61 -25.36 1.82
C ASN A 39 31.47 -26.17 2.48
N ASN A 40 30.68 -25.55 3.35
CA ASN A 40 29.62 -26.23 4.10
C ASN A 40 28.24 -25.71 3.71
N ILE A 41 27.24 -26.58 3.74
CA ILE A 41 25.82 -26.23 3.67
C ILE A 41 25.18 -26.60 5.00
N THR A 42 24.50 -25.65 5.64
CA THR A 42 23.86 -25.89 6.94
C THR A 42 22.71 -26.90 6.85
N ALA A 43 22.28 -27.39 8.00
CA ALA A 43 20.96 -27.98 8.18
C ALA A 43 19.87 -26.89 8.03
N TRP A 44 18.60 -27.27 8.25
CA TRP A 44 17.47 -26.33 8.27
C TRP A 44 17.51 -25.47 9.53
N LEU A 45 17.91 -24.21 9.39
CA LEU A 45 18.06 -23.26 10.48
C LEU A 45 16.89 -22.26 10.48
N PRO A 46 16.39 -21.87 11.65
CA PRO A 46 15.44 -20.75 11.73
C PRO A 46 16.13 -19.44 11.32
N TRP A 47 15.38 -18.54 10.71
CA TRP A 47 15.84 -17.17 10.49
C TRP A 47 15.25 -16.21 11.53
N MET A 48 15.98 -15.15 11.80
CA MET A 48 15.58 -14.05 12.67
C MET A 48 14.64 -13.12 11.92
N THR A 49 13.63 -12.61 12.61
CA THR A 49 12.66 -11.63 12.10
C THR A 49 12.63 -10.43 13.03
N SER A 50 12.07 -9.31 12.58
CA SER A 50 12.04 -8.07 13.38
C SER A 50 11.27 -8.24 14.69
N ARG A 51 10.19 -9.05 14.71
CA ARG A 51 9.38 -9.35 15.90
C ARG A 51 8.79 -10.77 15.83
N ALA A 52 8.90 -11.54 16.92
CA ALA A 52 8.36 -12.90 17.04
C ALA A 52 7.59 -13.13 18.36
N GLY A 53 6.90 -12.10 18.86
CA GLY A 53 6.14 -12.14 20.12
C GLY A 53 4.63 -11.97 19.89
N ARG A 54 3.98 -11.10 20.68
CA ARG A 54 2.58 -10.69 20.43
C ARG A 54 2.40 -10.07 19.05
N THR A 55 3.34 -9.20 18.68
CA THR A 55 3.54 -8.74 17.30
C THR A 55 4.46 -9.72 16.60
N ARG A 56 4.08 -10.12 15.38
CA ARG A 56 4.83 -11.06 14.54
C ARG A 56 5.03 -10.42 13.18
N SER A 57 6.23 -10.53 12.64
CA SER A 57 6.56 -10.09 11.29
C SER A 57 7.04 -11.26 10.45
N TRP A 58 6.66 -11.24 9.17
CA TRP A 58 6.99 -12.25 8.19
C TRP A 58 7.56 -11.60 6.95
N TRP A 59 8.82 -11.90 6.69
CA TRP A 59 9.51 -11.61 5.44
C TRP A 59 10.58 -12.69 5.30
N ALA A 60 10.26 -13.71 4.50
CA ALA A 60 11.17 -14.83 4.32
C ALA A 60 12.41 -14.36 3.53
N PRO A 61 13.62 -14.85 3.87
CA PRO A 61 14.79 -14.59 3.04
C PRO A 61 14.63 -15.24 1.67
N SER A 62 15.39 -14.78 0.69
CA SER A 62 15.38 -15.28 -0.69
C SER A 62 16.60 -16.14 -1.01
N VAL A 63 16.48 -17.10 -1.93
CA VAL A 63 17.65 -17.84 -2.43
C VAL A 63 18.60 -16.86 -3.11
N GLY A 64 19.89 -16.94 -2.78
CA GLY A 64 20.91 -15.99 -3.23
C GLY A 64 21.13 -14.79 -2.31
N GLU A 65 20.31 -14.62 -1.27
CA GLU A 65 20.48 -13.54 -0.29
C GLU A 65 21.65 -13.82 0.66
N GLN A 66 22.49 -12.80 0.89
CA GLN A 66 23.63 -12.87 1.80
C GLN A 66 23.20 -12.57 3.24
N VAL A 67 23.63 -13.42 4.17
CA VAL A 67 23.13 -13.46 5.56
C VAL A 67 24.26 -13.73 6.56
N LEU A 68 24.03 -13.36 7.82
CA LEU A 68 24.87 -13.80 8.94
C LEU A 68 24.34 -15.11 9.53
N LEU A 69 25.26 -15.98 9.94
CA LEU A 69 25.03 -17.17 10.73
C LEU A 69 25.58 -16.92 12.13
N LEU A 70 24.72 -17.05 13.14
CA LEU A 70 25.07 -16.90 14.55
C LEU A 70 24.95 -18.25 15.24
N SER A 71 26.10 -18.90 15.45
CA SER A 71 26.18 -20.28 15.93
C SER A 71 26.37 -20.33 17.44
N MET A 72 25.45 -20.96 18.16
CA MET A 72 25.58 -21.13 19.60
C MET A 72 26.76 -22.06 19.93
N GLY A 73 27.77 -21.54 20.61
CA GLY A 73 28.98 -22.30 20.95
C GLY A 73 29.86 -22.68 19.76
N GLY A 74 29.66 -22.07 18.59
CA GLY A 74 30.42 -22.38 17.37
C GLY A 74 29.93 -23.63 16.62
N GLU A 75 28.75 -24.13 16.99
CA GLU A 75 28.12 -25.27 16.35
C GLU A 75 27.09 -24.82 15.30
N LEU A 76 27.31 -25.19 14.03
CA LEU A 76 26.51 -24.70 12.91
C LEU A 76 25.10 -25.30 12.87
N THR A 77 24.90 -26.47 13.49
CA THR A 77 23.59 -27.13 13.55
C THR A 77 22.59 -26.42 14.45
N THR A 78 23.06 -25.56 15.37
CA THR A 78 22.24 -24.77 16.31
C THR A 78 22.24 -23.28 15.98
N ALA A 79 22.69 -22.92 14.78
CA ALA A 79 22.82 -21.54 14.37
C ALA A 79 21.47 -20.89 14.01
N PHE A 80 21.43 -19.57 14.12
CA PHE A 80 20.33 -18.73 13.62
C PHE A 80 20.81 -17.94 12.42
N VAL A 81 19.93 -17.80 11.43
CA VAL A 81 20.20 -16.98 10.25
C VAL A 81 19.69 -15.57 10.51
N LEU A 82 20.52 -14.55 10.33
CA LEU A 82 20.15 -13.14 10.44
C LEU A 82 20.25 -12.48 9.06
N PRO A 83 19.12 -12.32 8.35
CA PRO A 83 19.03 -11.44 7.19
C PRO A 83 19.11 -9.96 7.61
N ALA A 84 19.67 -9.04 6.82
CA ALA A 84 20.23 -9.20 5.48
C ALA A 84 21.50 -8.35 5.31
N ILE A 85 22.40 -8.78 4.41
CA ILE A 85 23.58 -8.01 3.99
C ILE A 85 23.41 -7.67 2.50
N PHE A 86 23.57 -6.39 2.14
CA PHE A 86 23.64 -5.99 0.72
C PHE A 86 24.82 -6.65 0.02
N SER A 87 24.63 -6.98 -1.25
CA SER A 87 25.64 -7.65 -2.08
C SER A 87 25.59 -7.10 -3.51
N ASP A 88 26.57 -7.44 -4.34
CA ASP A 88 26.54 -7.05 -5.76
C ASP A 88 25.30 -7.60 -6.49
N ALA A 89 24.79 -8.77 -6.07
CA ALA A 89 23.57 -9.37 -6.61
C ALA A 89 22.29 -8.69 -6.09
N ASN A 90 22.34 -8.12 -4.87
CA ASN A 90 21.22 -7.46 -4.21
C ASN A 90 21.71 -6.14 -3.57
N PRO A 91 21.92 -5.09 -4.37
CA PRO A 91 22.45 -3.82 -3.89
C PRO A 91 21.42 -3.05 -3.06
N ALA A 92 21.87 -2.00 -2.38
CA ALA A 92 20.97 -1.11 -1.64
C ALA A 92 19.94 -0.45 -2.59
N PRO A 93 18.64 -0.47 -2.27
CA PRO A 93 17.59 0.05 -3.15
C PRO A 93 17.44 1.58 -3.08
N SER A 94 18.10 2.24 -2.12
CA SER A 94 18.09 3.70 -1.95
C SER A 94 19.45 4.19 -1.46
N ALA A 95 19.76 5.45 -1.79
CA ALA A 95 20.92 6.18 -1.28
C ALA A 95 20.51 7.36 -0.38
N SER A 96 19.22 7.52 -0.08
CA SER A 96 18.74 8.55 0.86
C SER A 96 19.23 8.23 2.27
N ALA A 97 19.68 9.26 2.98
CA ALA A 97 20.13 9.13 4.36
C ALA A 97 18.96 9.00 5.35
N ASP A 98 17.78 9.49 4.98
CA ASP A 98 16.64 9.67 5.88
C ASP A 98 15.42 8.81 5.50
N ALA A 99 15.33 8.33 4.25
CA ALA A 99 14.17 7.59 3.79
C ALA A 99 14.09 6.18 4.38
N VAL A 100 12.86 5.75 4.66
CA VAL A 100 12.52 4.33 4.78
C VAL A 100 12.04 3.87 3.41
N HIS A 101 12.78 2.96 2.76
CA HIS A 101 12.48 2.47 1.41
C HIS A 101 12.34 0.95 1.38
N LEU A 102 11.22 0.46 0.88
CA LEU A 102 10.95 -0.97 0.66
C LEU A 102 10.67 -1.22 -0.83
N SER A 103 11.61 -1.92 -1.49
CA SER A 103 11.48 -2.37 -2.88
C SER A 103 10.97 -3.82 -2.95
N PHE A 104 10.02 -4.08 -3.82
CA PHE A 104 9.42 -5.40 -4.04
C PHE A 104 9.85 -5.98 -5.41
N PRO A 105 9.87 -7.32 -5.56
CA PRO A 105 10.37 -7.98 -6.78
C PRO A 105 9.51 -7.75 -8.03
N ASP A 106 8.27 -7.28 -7.87
CA ASP A 106 7.38 -6.88 -8.97
C ASP A 106 7.53 -5.41 -9.37
N GLY A 107 8.50 -4.70 -8.78
CA GLY A 107 8.75 -3.27 -9.00
C GLY A 107 7.89 -2.34 -8.15
N ALA A 108 7.06 -2.87 -7.25
CA ALA A 108 6.36 -2.03 -6.28
C ALA A 108 7.34 -1.40 -5.28
N VAL A 109 6.98 -0.22 -4.78
CA VAL A 109 7.75 0.52 -3.77
C VAL A 109 6.83 1.09 -2.72
N ILE A 110 7.22 0.96 -1.45
CA ILE A 110 6.68 1.73 -0.32
C ILE A 110 7.82 2.56 0.27
N GLU A 111 7.69 3.88 0.26
CA GLU A 111 8.73 4.79 0.75
C GLU A 111 8.15 5.94 1.55
N TYR A 112 8.81 6.33 2.64
CA TYR A 112 8.62 7.63 3.28
C TYR A 112 9.94 8.40 3.25
N GLU A 113 9.94 9.59 2.63
CA GLU A 113 11.10 10.48 2.51
C GLU A 113 10.89 11.75 3.37
N PRO A 114 11.58 11.89 4.51
CA PRO A 114 11.46 13.06 5.37
C PRO A 114 11.84 14.39 4.71
N ALA A 115 12.78 14.39 3.75
CA ALA A 115 13.26 15.62 3.11
C ALA A 115 12.15 16.39 2.36
N ASN A 116 11.15 15.67 1.85
CA ASN A 116 9.96 16.26 1.19
C ASN A 116 8.64 15.93 1.92
N GLY A 117 8.67 15.09 2.97
CA GLY A 117 7.51 14.70 3.75
C GLY A 117 6.53 13.80 3.00
N VAL A 118 6.99 13.06 1.99
CA VAL A 118 6.13 12.27 1.09
C VAL A 118 6.12 10.80 1.50
N LEU A 119 4.92 10.25 1.69
CA LEU A 119 4.66 8.81 1.72
C LEU A 119 4.21 8.36 0.32
N THR A 120 4.93 7.42 -0.28
CA THR A 120 4.65 6.86 -1.60
C THR A 120 4.36 5.37 -1.51
N ALA A 121 3.28 4.93 -2.14
CA ALA A 121 3.04 3.53 -2.48
C ALA A 121 2.76 3.44 -3.99
N SER A 122 3.67 2.83 -4.75
CA SER A 122 3.65 2.84 -6.22
C SER A 122 4.00 1.47 -6.81
N GLY A 123 3.75 1.29 -8.12
CA GLY A 123 4.01 0.02 -8.83
C GLY A 123 3.06 -1.14 -8.47
N ILE A 124 2.04 -0.89 -7.63
CA ILE A 124 1.08 -1.90 -7.19
C ILE A 124 -0.06 -2.09 -8.18
N LYS A 125 -0.63 -3.31 -8.23
CA LYS A 125 -1.84 -3.60 -9.02
C LYS A 125 -3.14 -3.27 -8.28
N SER A 126 -3.16 -3.38 -6.95
CA SER A 126 -4.34 -3.18 -6.12
C SER A 126 -3.96 -2.74 -4.71
N ALA A 127 -4.80 -1.90 -4.09
CA ALA A 127 -4.74 -1.57 -2.67
C ALA A 127 -6.12 -1.82 -2.05
N ASN A 128 -6.17 -2.53 -0.92
CA ASN A 128 -7.39 -2.74 -0.15
C ASN A 128 -7.19 -2.22 1.27
N ILE A 129 -8.11 -1.36 1.72
CA ILE A 129 -8.13 -0.81 3.08
C ILE A 129 -9.50 -1.14 3.68
N THR A 130 -9.50 -1.99 4.71
CA THR A 130 -10.72 -2.42 5.39
C THR A 130 -10.61 -2.05 6.87
N ALA A 131 -11.58 -1.29 7.37
CA ALA A 131 -11.71 -0.96 8.79
C ALA A 131 -13.11 -1.35 9.28
N ALA A 132 -13.20 -1.83 10.53
CA ALA A 132 -14.47 -2.26 11.11
C ALA A 132 -15.35 -1.10 11.58
N ASP A 133 -14.76 0.07 11.82
CA ASP A 133 -15.42 1.22 12.40
C ASP A 133 -15.30 2.45 11.49
N HIS A 134 -14.10 2.99 11.30
CA HIS A 134 -13.90 4.21 10.51
C HIS A 134 -12.59 4.24 9.73
N ILE A 135 -12.60 4.97 8.61
CA ILE A 135 -11.43 5.46 7.88
C ILE A 135 -11.59 6.98 7.78
N SER A 136 -10.56 7.73 8.19
CA SER A 136 -10.54 9.19 8.11
C SER A 136 -9.32 9.66 7.33
N VAL A 137 -9.51 10.64 6.46
CA VAL A 137 -8.45 11.24 5.63
C VAL A 137 -8.58 12.75 5.72
N THR A 138 -7.54 13.42 6.21
CA THR A 138 -7.52 14.86 6.42
C THR A 138 -6.28 15.46 5.76
N ALA A 139 -6.48 16.35 4.81
CA ALA A 139 -5.46 17.17 4.19
C ALA A 139 -6.10 18.45 3.64
N PRO A 140 -5.34 19.55 3.42
CA PRO A 140 -5.86 20.73 2.74
C PRO A 140 -6.38 20.45 1.32
N LEU A 141 -5.84 19.41 0.66
CA LEU A 141 -6.25 18.95 -0.66
C LEU A 141 -6.28 17.42 -0.68
N ILE A 142 -7.39 16.85 -1.14
CA ILE A 142 -7.54 15.43 -1.45
C ILE A 142 -7.90 15.31 -2.94
N ALA A 143 -7.07 14.61 -3.70
CA ALA A 143 -7.25 14.43 -5.15
C ALA A 143 -7.39 12.95 -5.49
N CYS A 144 -8.39 12.61 -6.30
CA CYS A 144 -8.64 11.25 -6.79
C CYS A 144 -8.67 11.26 -8.32
N HIS A 145 -7.71 10.58 -8.94
CA HIS A 145 -7.62 10.46 -10.39
C HIS A 145 -7.95 9.03 -10.82
N ALA A 146 -9.13 8.83 -11.40
CA ALA A 146 -9.56 7.54 -11.93
C ALA A 146 -9.79 7.66 -13.44
N SER A 147 -9.22 6.73 -14.23
CA SER A 147 -9.40 6.69 -15.69
C SER A 147 -10.74 6.11 -16.13
N THR A 148 -11.43 5.38 -15.24
CA THR A 148 -12.68 4.68 -15.54
C THR A 148 -13.84 5.20 -14.71
N ARG A 149 -13.81 5.01 -13.39
CA ARG A 149 -14.87 5.44 -12.47
C ARG A 149 -14.40 5.51 -11.02
N ILE A 150 -15.10 6.33 -10.24
CA ILE A 150 -15.12 6.27 -8.77
C ILE A 150 -16.53 5.80 -8.37
N THR A 151 -16.62 4.80 -7.50
CA THR A 151 -17.90 4.30 -6.98
C THR A 151 -17.96 4.55 -5.48
N LEU A 152 -19.04 5.19 -5.02
CA LEU A 152 -19.32 5.42 -3.60
C LEU A 152 -20.56 4.60 -3.24
N GLU A 153 -20.35 3.41 -2.68
CA GLU A 153 -21.42 2.53 -2.25
C GLU A 153 -21.70 2.77 -0.77
N THR A 154 -22.63 3.67 -0.52
CA THR A 154 -23.02 4.11 0.84
C THR A 154 -24.47 4.58 0.81
N PRO A 155 -25.22 4.45 1.92
CA PRO A 155 -26.54 5.06 2.05
C PRO A 155 -26.53 6.58 1.85
N GLU A 156 -25.43 7.26 2.21
CA GLU A 156 -25.33 8.73 2.13
C GLU A 156 -23.93 9.20 1.74
N VAL A 157 -23.87 10.20 0.85
CA VAL A 157 -22.67 10.98 0.52
C VAL A 157 -22.97 12.46 0.79
N VAL A 158 -22.25 13.07 1.72
CA VAL A 158 -22.46 14.46 2.12
C VAL A 158 -21.33 15.35 1.61
N CYS A 159 -21.66 16.31 0.75
CA CYS A 159 -20.79 17.45 0.43
C CYS A 159 -21.25 18.65 1.27
N SER A 160 -20.48 19.05 2.27
CA SER A 160 -20.88 20.09 3.24
C SER A 160 -21.00 21.51 2.67
N SER A 161 -20.48 21.75 1.47
CA SER A 161 -20.52 23.07 0.82
C SER A 161 -20.90 22.95 -0.65
N LYS A 162 -19.93 22.96 -1.56
CA LYS A 162 -20.18 23.02 -3.01
C LYS A 162 -19.82 21.71 -3.68
N LEU A 163 -20.73 21.21 -4.53
CA LEU A 163 -20.43 20.18 -5.52
C LEU A 163 -20.21 20.84 -6.89
N ILE A 164 -19.07 20.56 -7.52
CA ILE A 164 -18.79 20.93 -8.91
C ILE A 164 -18.66 19.64 -9.70
N THR A 165 -19.46 19.48 -10.75
CA THR A 165 -19.44 18.31 -11.63
C THR A 165 -19.67 18.74 -13.08
N GLY A 166 -19.13 17.97 -14.04
CA GLY A 166 -19.39 18.19 -15.46
C GLY A 166 -20.82 17.79 -15.86
N SER A 167 -21.35 16.71 -15.28
CA SER A 167 -22.71 16.23 -15.48
C SER A 167 -23.30 15.65 -14.18
N LEU A 168 -24.62 15.69 -14.04
CA LEU A 168 -25.34 15.12 -12.90
C LEU A 168 -26.51 14.27 -13.39
N GLU A 169 -26.51 12.98 -13.02
CA GLU A 169 -27.60 12.05 -13.26
C GLU A 169 -28.17 11.59 -11.92
N VAL A 170 -29.47 11.82 -11.69
CA VAL A 170 -30.16 11.46 -10.44
C VAL A 170 -31.28 10.47 -10.76
N LYS A 171 -31.14 9.22 -10.29
CA LYS A 171 -32.06 8.13 -10.64
C LYS A 171 -33.30 8.03 -9.76
N GLN A 172 -33.19 8.41 -8.48
CA GLN A 172 -34.27 8.26 -7.49
C GLN A 172 -34.81 9.61 -6.99
N GLY A 173 -34.52 10.70 -7.70
CA GLY A 173 -34.91 12.05 -7.31
C GLY A 173 -34.23 12.53 -6.02
N GLY A 174 -34.84 13.52 -5.38
CA GLY A 174 -34.36 14.16 -4.15
C GLY A 174 -35.04 15.52 -3.93
N THR A 175 -34.67 16.20 -2.85
CA THR A 175 -35.15 17.55 -2.56
C THR A 175 -34.07 18.57 -2.90
N MET A 176 -34.44 19.62 -3.62
CA MET A 176 -33.59 20.79 -3.85
C MET A 176 -34.19 21.98 -3.10
N THR A 177 -33.39 22.64 -2.26
CA THR A 177 -33.80 23.84 -1.50
C THR A 177 -32.91 25.03 -1.84
N GLY A 178 -33.43 26.23 -1.61
CA GLY A 178 -32.75 27.47 -1.96
C GLY A 178 -32.86 27.82 -3.45
N ASN A 179 -32.14 28.87 -3.84
CA ASN A 179 -32.17 29.38 -5.20
C ASN A 179 -31.29 28.52 -6.12
N ILE A 180 -31.86 28.06 -7.23
CA ILE A 180 -31.13 27.36 -8.30
C ILE A 180 -31.14 28.24 -9.55
N SER A 181 -29.95 28.61 -10.01
CA SER A 181 -29.78 29.30 -11.30
C SER A 181 -29.38 28.28 -12.36
N HIS A 182 -30.19 28.18 -13.41
CA HIS A 182 -29.93 27.34 -14.57
C HIS A 182 -29.85 28.21 -15.82
N SER A 183 -28.79 28.02 -16.62
CA SER A 183 -28.57 28.72 -17.88
C SER A 183 -27.79 27.82 -18.84
N GLY A 184 -27.72 28.19 -20.13
CA GLY A 184 -26.98 27.42 -21.13
C GLY A 184 -27.66 26.12 -21.58
N GLY A 185 -28.96 25.96 -21.36
CA GLY A 185 -29.72 24.76 -21.73
C GLY A 185 -31.22 24.87 -21.44
N SER A 186 -31.92 23.73 -21.45
CA SER A 186 -33.34 23.60 -21.08
C SER A 186 -33.52 22.81 -19.79
N PHE A 187 -34.29 23.36 -18.84
CA PHE A 187 -34.79 22.58 -17.71
C PHE A 187 -36.14 21.97 -18.10
N THR A 188 -36.21 20.64 -18.23
CA THR A 188 -37.40 19.93 -18.69
C THR A 188 -37.94 18.97 -17.64
N SER A 189 -39.26 18.85 -17.58
CA SER A 189 -39.95 17.85 -16.75
C SER A 189 -41.01 17.17 -17.61
N ASN A 190 -40.96 15.83 -17.69
CA ASN A 190 -41.86 15.03 -18.53
C ASN A 190 -41.97 15.54 -19.98
N GLY A 191 -40.85 15.98 -20.57
CA GLY A 191 -40.79 16.51 -21.94
C GLY A 191 -41.18 17.98 -22.11
N ILE A 192 -41.61 18.68 -21.05
CA ILE A 192 -42.00 20.10 -21.12
C ILE A 192 -40.85 20.97 -20.60
N ALA A 193 -40.35 21.86 -21.47
CA ALA A 193 -39.29 22.81 -21.13
C ALA A 193 -39.85 24.03 -20.39
N LEU A 194 -39.39 24.26 -19.15
CA LEU A 194 -39.95 25.26 -18.25
C LEU A 194 -39.96 26.69 -18.85
N HIS A 195 -38.83 27.11 -19.42
CA HIS A 195 -38.64 28.47 -19.93
C HIS A 195 -39.26 28.75 -21.32
N THR A 196 -39.75 27.72 -22.04
CA THR A 196 -40.31 27.88 -23.40
C THR A 196 -41.68 27.21 -23.59
N HIS A 197 -42.27 26.65 -22.53
CA HIS A 197 -43.57 25.98 -22.63
C HIS A 197 -44.66 26.95 -23.11
N ARG A 198 -45.59 26.42 -23.90
CA ARG A 198 -46.74 27.16 -24.44
C ARG A 198 -48.03 26.45 -24.05
N HIS A 199 -49.11 27.21 -24.00
CA HIS A 199 -50.46 26.72 -23.71
C HIS A 199 -51.31 26.78 -24.98
N SER A 200 -51.98 25.67 -25.32
CA SER A 200 -52.93 25.60 -26.43
C SER A 200 -54.38 25.73 -25.95
N GLY A 201 -55.31 26.08 -26.84
CA GLY A 201 -56.74 26.16 -26.51
C GLY A 201 -57.17 27.45 -25.81
N VAL A 202 -56.33 28.49 -25.87
CA VAL A 202 -56.61 29.83 -25.35
C VAL A 202 -56.51 30.87 -26.46
N GLN A 203 -57.37 31.89 -26.43
CA GLN A 203 -57.28 33.03 -27.35
C GLN A 203 -56.17 33.98 -26.90
N THR A 204 -55.20 34.24 -27.77
CA THR A 204 -54.12 35.19 -27.48
C THR A 204 -54.65 36.62 -27.49
N GLY A 205 -54.40 37.37 -26.42
CA GLY A 205 -54.68 38.82 -26.33
C GLY A 205 -53.41 39.66 -26.49
N GLY A 206 -53.56 40.99 -26.59
CA GLY A 206 -52.43 41.94 -26.69
C GLY A 206 -51.80 42.36 -25.36
N GLY A 207 -52.35 41.92 -24.22
CA GLY A 207 -51.86 42.25 -22.88
C GLY A 207 -50.98 41.16 -22.27
N GLN A 208 -50.13 41.53 -21.30
CA GLN A 208 -49.45 40.58 -20.44
C GLN A 208 -50.42 40.03 -19.39
N THR A 209 -50.48 38.71 -19.24
CA THR A 209 -51.24 38.07 -18.15
C THR A 209 -50.49 38.22 -16.82
N GLY A 210 -51.19 37.98 -15.71
CA GLY A 210 -50.52 37.76 -14.42
C GLY A 210 -49.58 36.55 -14.45
N GLY A 211 -48.76 36.42 -13.40
CA GLY A 211 -47.90 35.25 -13.22
C GLY A 211 -48.71 33.97 -12.94
N PRO A 212 -48.08 32.78 -13.09
CA PRO A 212 -48.69 31.51 -12.68
C PRO A 212 -49.14 31.56 -11.20
N GLN A 213 -50.30 30.96 -10.90
CA GLN A 213 -50.77 30.71 -9.54
C GLN A 213 -50.23 29.40 -9.00
#